data_AF-A0A932QK35-F1
#
_entry.id   AF-A0A932QK35-F1
#
_cell.length_a   1.000
_cell.length_b   1.000
_cell.length_c   1.000
_cell.angle_alpha   90.00
_cell.angle_beta   90.00
_cell.angle_gamma   90.00
#
_symmetry.space_group_name_H-M   'P 1'
#
loop_
_entity.id
_entity.type
_entity.pdbx_description
1 polymer ?
#
loop_
_entity_poly.entity_id
_entity_poly.type
_entity_poly.pdbx_seq_one_letter_code
_entity_poly.pdbx_strand_id
1 'polypeptide(L)'
;MRIALVTQAYYPVRGGVTEHVWHLGRELEHRGHQVTVITGQAKPREDRDLRVIRLGRQIPMTVNGANISITWGWKLGRALQQIEAREKFDLVHIQCPIDPGLPLIAAKSMRTVKVGTHHTFRPRNPLAELFPGVLGDAMKKVAAHIAVSPSAEWLVKKYFPATEVTVIPNGVDVDRFNRRSFQP
;
A
#
# COMPACT_ATOMS: atom_id res chain seq x y z
N MET A 1 8.71 4.37 16.55
CA MET A 1 7.26 4.51 16.25
C MET A 1 6.68 3.16 15.86
N ARG A 2 5.36 2.98 16.00
CA ARG A 2 4.58 1.82 15.55
C ARG A 2 3.89 2.17 14.22
N ILE A 3 4.30 1.49 13.14
CA ILE A 3 3.89 1.83 11.78
C ILE A 3 3.13 0.64 11.17
N ALA A 4 1.91 0.90 10.68
CA ALA A 4 1.16 -0.07 9.90
C ALA A 4 1.39 0.14 8.40
N LEU A 5 1.83 -0.90 7.68
CA LEU A 5 1.89 -0.90 6.21
C LEU A 5 0.66 -1.64 5.67
N VAL A 6 -0.29 -0.92 5.07
CA VAL A 6 -1.52 -1.51 4.53
C VAL A 6 -1.39 -1.73 3.03
N THR A 7 -1.55 -2.97 2.57
CA THR A 7 -1.41 -3.35 1.15
C THR A 7 -2.39 -4.45 0.75
N GLN A 8 -2.84 -4.46 -0.50
CA GLN A 8 -3.68 -5.54 -1.04
C GLN A 8 -3.02 -6.91 -0.98
N ALA A 9 -1.72 -6.93 -1.28
CA ALA A 9 -0.94 -8.14 -1.45
C ALA A 9 0.36 -8.02 -0.67
N TYR A 10 0.76 -9.16 -0.16
CA TYR A 10 2.08 -9.40 0.40
C TYR A 10 2.48 -10.83 0.04
N TYR A 11 3.66 -11.27 0.49
CA TYR A 11 4.12 -12.64 0.28
C TYR A 11 3.04 -13.69 0.61
N PRO A 12 2.94 -14.79 -0.17
CA PRO A 12 3.83 -15.21 -1.26
C PRO A 12 3.59 -14.50 -2.60
N VAL A 13 2.62 -13.58 -2.69
CA VAL A 13 2.30 -12.90 -3.96
C VAL A 13 3.42 -11.92 -4.30
N ARG A 14 4.17 -12.22 -5.37
CA ARG A 14 5.29 -11.39 -5.84
C ARG A 14 4.82 -10.28 -6.79
N GLY A 15 5.39 -9.11 -6.63
CA GLY A 15 5.12 -7.93 -7.45
C GLY A 15 5.79 -6.68 -6.90
N GLY A 16 5.83 -5.61 -7.69
CA GLY A 16 6.55 -4.38 -7.32
C GLY A 16 6.10 -3.78 -5.98
N VAL A 17 4.80 -3.76 -5.70
CA VAL A 17 4.26 -3.26 -4.42
C VAL A 17 4.63 -4.19 -3.26
N THR A 18 4.61 -5.52 -3.47
CA THR A 18 5.02 -6.47 -2.42
C THR A 18 6.48 -6.27 -2.05
N GLU A 19 7.37 -6.18 -3.05
CA GLU A 19 8.81 -5.96 -2.81
C GLU A 19 9.04 -4.60 -2.15
N HIS A 20 8.36 -3.55 -2.63
CA HIS A 20 8.42 -2.22 -2.01
C HIS A 20 8.04 -2.27 -0.53
N VAL A 21 6.90 -2.89 -0.18
CA VAL A 21 6.43 -3.01 1.21
C VAL A 21 7.42 -3.77 2.08
N TRP A 22 7.99 -4.86 1.56
CA TRP A 22 8.96 -5.65 2.32
C TRP A 22 10.25 -4.86 2.57
N HIS A 23 10.86 -4.29 1.53
CA HIS A 23 12.08 -3.50 1.67
C HIS A 23 11.88 -2.26 2.54
N LEU A 24 10.77 -1.53 2.35
CA LEU A 24 10.42 -0.39 3.20
C LEU A 24 10.24 -0.82 4.66
N GLY A 25 9.53 -1.93 4.91
CA GLY A 25 9.32 -2.44 6.26
C GLY A 25 10.62 -2.82 6.96
N ARG A 26 11.52 -3.52 6.26
CA ARG A 26 12.85 -3.90 6.77
C ARG A 26 13.70 -2.68 7.11
N GLU A 27 13.73 -1.69 6.23
CA GLU A 27 14.50 -0.47 6.47
C GLU A 27 13.93 0.34 7.64
N LEU A 28 12.61 0.40 7.78
CA LEU A 28 11.96 1.03 8.94
C LEU A 28 12.30 0.29 10.25
N GLU A 29 12.32 -1.04 10.25
CA GLU A 29 12.76 -1.82 11.43
C GLU A 29 14.23 -1.56 11.76
N HIS A 30 15.11 -1.52 10.75
CA HIS A 30 16.53 -1.19 10.94
C HIS A 30 16.72 0.21 11.55
N ARG A 31 15.83 1.16 11.24
CA ARG A 31 15.81 2.50 11.84
C ARG A 31 15.16 2.57 13.23
N GLY A 32 14.79 1.43 13.82
CA GLY A 32 14.23 1.34 15.17
C GLY A 32 12.71 1.52 15.25
N HIS A 33 11.98 1.41 14.14
CA HIS A 33 10.52 1.42 14.14
C HIS A 33 9.95 -0.01 14.30
N GLN A 34 8.76 -0.11 14.88
CA GLN A 34 8.01 -1.37 14.93
C GLN A 34 7.04 -1.41 13.76
N VAL A 35 7.22 -2.35 12.84
CA VAL A 35 6.44 -2.43 11.61
C VAL A 35 5.43 -3.57 11.69
N THR A 36 4.21 -3.32 11.22
CA THR A 36 3.19 -4.36 11.03
C THR A 36 2.57 -4.23 9.65
N VAL A 37 2.65 -5.28 8.84
CA VAL A 37 2.00 -5.36 7.54
C VAL A 37 0.56 -5.83 7.72
N ILE A 38 -0.41 -5.10 7.17
CA ILE A 38 -1.83 -5.48 7.15
C ILE A 38 -2.23 -5.76 5.70
N THR A 39 -2.65 -7.00 5.43
CA THR A 39 -2.89 -7.46 4.05
C THR A 39 -3.95 -8.56 3.94
N GLY A 40 -4.22 -9.05 2.72
CA GLY A 40 -5.15 -10.14 2.45
C GLY A 40 -4.67 -11.52 2.90
N GLN A 41 -5.59 -12.45 3.13
CA GLN A 41 -5.23 -13.87 3.25
C GLN A 41 -4.90 -14.46 1.88
N ALA A 42 -3.62 -14.75 1.66
CA ALA A 42 -3.10 -15.51 0.52
C ALA A 42 -3.05 -17.01 0.82
N LYS A 43 -3.08 -17.84 -0.23
CA LYS A 43 -2.81 -19.28 -0.15
C LYS A 43 -1.73 -19.64 -1.19
N PRO A 44 -0.60 -20.26 -0.79
CA PRO A 44 -0.19 -20.56 0.59
C PRO A 44 0.05 -19.27 1.40
N ARG A 45 0.18 -19.41 2.73
CA ARG A 45 0.57 -18.29 3.59
C ARG A 45 2.09 -18.27 3.71
N GLU A 46 2.68 -17.12 3.41
CA GLU A 46 4.11 -16.87 3.60
C GLU A 46 4.26 -15.50 4.25
N ASP A 47 4.52 -15.50 5.55
CA ASP A 47 4.93 -14.31 6.27
C ASP A 47 6.46 -14.36 6.29
N ARG A 48 7.10 -13.38 5.64
CA ARG A 48 8.56 -13.16 5.71
C ARG A 48 8.94 -12.63 7.10
N ASP A 49 10.11 -12.02 7.22
CA ASP A 49 10.68 -11.51 8.48
C ASP A 49 9.99 -10.27 9.06
N LEU A 50 8.77 -9.93 8.61
CA LEU A 50 7.97 -8.83 9.14
C LEU A 50 6.72 -9.38 9.84
N ARG A 51 6.24 -8.69 10.88
CA ARG A 51 4.95 -9.00 11.51
C ARG A 51 3.80 -8.75 10.53
N VAL A 52 2.97 -9.77 10.26
CA VAL A 52 1.83 -9.67 9.32
C VAL A 52 0.50 -9.95 10.02
N ILE A 53 -0.48 -9.08 9.80
CA ILE A 53 -1.89 -9.28 10.15
C ILE A 53 -2.68 -9.46 8.86
N ARG A 54 -3.38 -10.59 8.72
CA ARG A 54 -4.14 -10.92 7.51
C ARG A 54 -5.64 -10.82 7.72
N LEU A 55 -6.31 -10.07 6.85
CA LEU A 55 -7.75 -9.82 6.87
C LEU A 55 -8.39 -10.19 5.54
N GLY A 56 -9.61 -10.71 5.58
CA GLY A 56 -10.34 -11.06 4.37
C GLY A 56 -9.62 -12.09 3.50
N ARG A 57 -10.19 -12.38 2.35
CA ARG A 57 -9.64 -13.28 1.34
C ARG A 57 -9.03 -12.46 0.21
N GLN A 58 -7.82 -12.83 -0.21
CA GLN A 58 -7.21 -12.27 -1.40
C GLN A 58 -7.79 -12.96 -2.64
N ILE A 59 -8.28 -12.16 -3.58
CA ILE A 59 -8.85 -12.61 -4.86
C ILE A 59 -7.87 -12.20 -5.96
N PRO A 60 -7.16 -13.15 -6.60
CA PRO A 60 -6.25 -12.85 -7.70
C PRO A 60 -7.03 -12.44 -8.95
N MET A 61 -6.46 -11.54 -9.74
CA MET A 61 -7.02 -11.11 -11.02
C MET A 61 -5.93 -10.58 -11.94
N THR A 62 -6.20 -10.60 -13.24
CA THR A 62 -5.32 -10.02 -14.25
C THR A 62 -5.97 -8.75 -14.80
N VAL A 63 -5.29 -7.61 -14.67
CA VAL A 63 -5.76 -6.32 -15.18
C VAL A 63 -4.65 -5.73 -16.05
N ASN A 64 -4.95 -5.42 -17.31
CA ASN A 64 -3.98 -4.87 -18.27
C ASN A 64 -2.69 -5.71 -18.37
N GLY A 65 -2.80 -7.04 -18.32
CA GLY A 65 -1.65 -7.96 -18.35
C GLY A 65 -0.86 -8.07 -17.04
N ALA A 66 -1.19 -7.30 -16.02
CA ALA A 66 -0.57 -7.39 -14.70
C ALA A 66 -1.39 -8.31 -13.77
N ASN A 67 -0.69 -9.21 -13.07
CA ASN A 67 -1.28 -10.00 -12.00
C ASN A 67 -1.37 -9.15 -10.75
N ILE A 68 -2.60 -8.84 -10.34
CA ILE A 68 -2.91 -8.09 -9.13
C ILE A 68 -3.83 -8.91 -8.24
N SER A 69 -4.18 -8.35 -7.09
CA SER A 69 -5.19 -8.94 -6.23
C SER A 69 -5.99 -7.88 -5.51
N ILE A 70 -7.24 -8.22 -5.20
CA ILE A 70 -8.09 -7.44 -4.32
C ILE A 70 -8.36 -8.25 -3.06
N THR A 71 -8.19 -7.61 -1.90
CA THR A 71 -8.63 -8.18 -0.63
C THR A 71 -10.11 -7.89 -0.43
N TRP A 72 -10.90 -8.95 -0.29
CA TRP A 72 -12.34 -8.90 -0.07
C TRP A 72 -12.72 -9.58 1.25
N GLY A 73 -13.69 -9.05 1.97
CA GLY A 73 -14.18 -9.68 3.18
C GLY A 73 -15.29 -8.88 3.85
N TRP A 74 -16.01 -9.55 4.74
CA TRP A 74 -17.06 -8.94 5.52
C TRP A 74 -16.49 -8.03 6.61
N LYS A 75 -17.06 -6.83 6.76
CA LYS A 75 -16.76 -5.88 7.84
C LYS A 75 -15.26 -5.52 7.98
N LEU A 76 -14.50 -5.50 6.89
CA LEU A 76 -13.06 -5.16 6.91
C LEU A 76 -12.76 -3.83 7.60
N GLY A 77 -13.59 -2.80 7.41
CA GLY A 77 -13.42 -1.52 8.08
C GLY A 77 -13.52 -1.60 9.61
N ARG A 78 -14.45 -2.42 10.14
CA ARG A 78 -14.56 -2.65 11.59
C ARG A 78 -13.36 -3.44 12.11
N ALA A 79 -12.89 -4.43 11.37
CA ALA A 79 -11.70 -5.19 11.74
C ALA A 79 -10.45 -4.29 11.79
N LEU A 80 -10.28 -3.40 10.82
CA LEU A 80 -9.18 -2.43 10.81
C LEU A 80 -9.23 -1.49 12.01
N GLN A 81 -10.40 -0.98 12.38
CA GLN A 81 -10.57 -0.14 13.57
C GLN A 81 -10.25 -0.89 14.87
N GLN A 82 -10.60 -2.18 14.96
CA GLN A 82 -10.26 -3.02 16.11
C GLN A 82 -8.75 -3.26 16.20
N ILE A 83 -8.10 -3.50 15.06
CA ILE A 83 -6.63 -3.64 14.99
C ILE A 83 -5.98 -2.33 15.38
N GLU A 84 -6.43 -1.19 14.85
CA GLU A 84 -5.92 0.14 15.19
C GLU A 84 -6.00 0.42 16.69
N ALA A 85 -7.14 0.11 17.33
CA ALA A 85 -7.33 0.30 18.77
C ALA A 85 -6.40 -0.59 19.62
N ARG A 86 -6.14 -1.82 19.18
CA ARG A 86 -5.27 -2.78 19.87
C ARG A 86 -3.78 -2.45 19.67
N GLU A 87 -3.41 -2.19 18.43
CA GLU A 87 -2.03 -2.01 18.00
C GLU A 87 -1.55 -0.56 18.15
N LYS A 88 -2.41 0.40 18.49
CA LYS A 88 -2.06 1.79 18.81
C LYS A 88 -0.96 2.36 17.89
N PHE A 89 -1.20 2.29 16.58
CA PHE A 89 -0.24 2.77 15.58
C PHE A 89 -0.07 4.29 15.69
N ASP A 90 1.18 4.74 15.54
CA ASP A 90 1.51 6.16 15.40
C ASP A 90 1.24 6.63 13.96
N LEU A 91 1.39 5.73 12.98
CA LEU A 91 1.25 6.01 11.55
C LEU A 91 0.67 4.81 10.79
N VAL A 92 -0.23 5.09 9.84
CA VAL A 92 -0.74 4.11 8.88
C VAL A 92 -0.29 4.51 7.47
N HIS A 93 0.60 3.71 6.88
CA HIS A 93 1.10 3.92 5.53
C HIS A 93 0.39 2.99 4.55
N ILE A 94 -0.49 3.56 3.73
CA ILE A 94 -1.37 2.85 2.81
C ILE A 94 -0.76 2.82 1.41
N GLN A 95 -0.64 1.62 0.85
CA GLN A 95 -0.21 1.42 -0.53
C GLN A 95 -1.42 1.46 -1.45
N CYS A 96 -1.36 2.34 -2.46
CA CYS A 96 -2.44 2.65 -3.39
C CYS A 96 -3.79 2.95 -2.68
N PRO A 97 -3.92 4.08 -1.95
CA PRO A 97 -5.10 4.38 -1.12
C PRO A 97 -6.45 4.41 -1.83
N ILE A 98 -6.46 4.52 -3.16
CA ILE A 98 -7.68 4.54 -3.97
C ILE A 98 -8.00 3.20 -4.63
N ASP A 99 -7.15 2.18 -4.41
CA ASP A 99 -7.40 0.85 -4.97
C ASP A 99 -8.55 0.16 -4.21
N PRO A 100 -9.52 -0.40 -4.94
CA PRO A 100 -10.73 -0.97 -4.34
C PRO A 100 -10.39 -2.19 -3.49
N GLY A 101 -10.95 -2.27 -2.29
CA GLY A 101 -10.65 -3.33 -1.31
C GLY A 101 -9.94 -2.76 -0.09
N LEU A 102 -8.92 -3.46 0.40
CA LEU A 102 -8.32 -3.16 1.70
C LEU A 102 -7.71 -1.73 1.81
N PRO A 103 -6.92 -1.22 0.83
CA PRO A 103 -6.36 0.14 0.92
C PRO A 103 -7.41 1.24 1.00
N LEU A 104 -8.41 1.22 0.10
CA LEU A 104 -9.49 2.20 0.12
C LEU A 104 -10.33 2.12 1.40
N ILE A 105 -10.59 0.90 1.89
CA ILE A 105 -11.30 0.71 3.16
C ILE A 105 -10.47 1.27 4.32
N ALA A 106 -9.16 1.04 4.35
CA ALA A 106 -8.27 1.60 5.38
C ALA A 106 -8.23 3.13 5.34
N ALA A 107 -8.08 3.73 4.15
CA ALA A 107 -8.08 5.18 3.98
C ALA A 107 -9.35 5.82 4.57
N LYS A 108 -10.51 5.17 4.33
CA LYS A 108 -11.81 5.66 4.78
C LYS A 108 -12.14 5.40 6.25
N SER A 109 -11.63 4.30 6.83
CA SER A 109 -12.12 3.77 8.12
C SER A 109 -11.14 3.90 9.30
N MET A 110 -9.82 3.86 9.05
CA MET A 110 -8.79 4.05 10.08
C MET A 110 -8.68 5.54 10.44
N ARG A 111 -8.40 5.83 11.72
CA ARG A 111 -8.38 7.18 12.30
C ARG A 111 -6.98 7.71 12.58
N THR A 112 -6.00 6.84 12.81
CA THR A 112 -4.57 7.21 12.93
C THR A 112 -4.15 8.00 11.69
N VAL A 113 -3.16 8.88 11.84
CA VAL A 113 -2.57 9.66 10.74
C VAL A 113 -2.17 8.72 9.60
N LYS A 114 -2.58 9.07 8.38
CA LYS A 114 -2.37 8.23 7.19
C LYS A 114 -1.46 8.91 6.18
N VAL A 115 -0.52 8.15 5.65
CA VAL A 115 0.28 8.49 4.47
C VAL A 115 -0.07 7.51 3.37
N GLY A 116 -0.22 8.00 2.14
CA GLY A 116 -0.61 7.17 1.01
C GLY A 116 0.44 7.18 -0.10
N THR A 117 0.96 6.02 -0.51
CA THR A 117 1.88 5.93 -1.65
C THR A 117 1.17 5.40 -2.88
N HIS A 118 1.35 6.09 -4.01
CA HIS A 118 0.79 5.75 -5.31
C HIS A 118 1.89 5.18 -6.21
N HIS A 119 1.69 3.94 -6.67
CA HIS A 119 2.67 3.18 -7.45
C HIS A 119 2.39 3.15 -8.96
N THR A 120 1.15 3.44 -9.34
CA THR A 120 0.63 3.11 -10.67
C THR A 120 0.57 4.34 -11.56
N PHE A 121 0.94 4.14 -12.83
CA PHE A 121 0.51 4.97 -13.95
C PHE A 121 -0.45 4.17 -14.83
N ARG A 122 -1.53 4.81 -15.29
CA ARG A 122 -2.43 4.27 -16.31
C ARG A 122 -3.09 5.42 -17.08
N PRO A 123 -3.33 5.29 -18.39
CA PRO A 123 -3.96 6.36 -19.18
C PRO A 123 -5.33 6.76 -18.63
N ARG A 124 -6.09 5.78 -18.11
CA ARG A 124 -7.42 5.97 -17.52
C ARG A 124 -7.58 5.17 -16.24
N ASN A 125 -8.33 5.72 -15.29
CA ASN A 125 -8.78 5.07 -14.08
C ASN A 125 -10.31 5.10 -14.04
N PRO A 126 -10.99 4.07 -14.59
CA PRO A 126 -12.45 4.01 -14.65
C PRO A 126 -13.13 4.18 -13.28
N LEU A 127 -12.49 3.73 -12.21
CA LEU A 127 -13.03 3.87 -10.86
C LEU A 127 -13.04 5.34 -10.41
N ALA A 128 -12.01 6.11 -10.75
CA ALA A 128 -11.96 7.54 -10.47
C ALA A 128 -12.89 8.36 -11.36
N GLU A 129 -13.14 7.90 -12.59
CA GLU A 129 -14.12 8.51 -13.50
C GLU A 129 -15.56 8.26 -13.02
N LEU A 130 -15.85 7.05 -12.53
CA LEU A 130 -17.20 6.66 -12.12
C LEU A 130 -17.56 7.09 -10.69
N PHE A 131 -16.58 7.15 -9.78
CA PHE A 131 -16.81 7.47 -8.37
C PHE A 131 -15.88 8.57 -7.81
N PRO A 132 -15.79 9.75 -8.45
CA PRO A 132 -14.85 10.79 -8.06
C PRO A 132 -15.05 11.28 -6.62
N GLY A 133 -16.29 11.40 -6.15
CA GLY A 133 -16.59 11.83 -4.78
C GLY A 133 -16.12 10.84 -3.72
N VAL A 134 -16.35 9.54 -3.93
CA VAL A 134 -15.97 8.49 -2.96
C VAL A 134 -14.45 8.41 -2.82
N LEU A 135 -13.72 8.50 -3.94
CA LEU A 135 -12.26 8.46 -3.91
C LEU A 135 -11.69 9.80 -3.42
N GLY A 136 -12.29 10.94 -3.78
CA GLY A 136 -11.90 12.25 -3.27
C GLY A 136 -12.02 12.35 -1.75
N ASP A 137 -13.07 11.81 -1.16
CA ASP A 137 -13.23 11.74 0.30
C ASP A 137 -12.18 10.84 0.96
N ALA A 138 -11.77 9.75 0.29
CA ALA A 138 -10.69 8.91 0.79
C ALA A 138 -9.34 9.63 0.72
N MET A 139 -9.08 10.36 -0.37
CA MET A 139 -7.88 11.18 -0.55
C MET A 139 -7.78 12.26 0.54
N LYS A 140 -8.86 13.01 0.81
CA LYS A 140 -8.90 14.03 1.87
C LYS A 140 -8.64 13.48 3.28
N LYS A 141 -8.92 12.19 3.50
CA LYS A 141 -8.66 11.52 4.79
C LYS A 141 -7.20 11.09 4.95
N VAL A 142 -6.42 11.08 3.87
CA VAL A 142 -4.97 10.79 3.90
C VAL A 142 -4.24 12.11 4.06
N ALA A 143 -3.38 12.20 5.07
CA ALA A 143 -2.74 13.44 5.47
C ALA A 143 -1.62 13.87 4.51
N ALA A 144 -0.92 12.90 3.89
CA ALA A 144 0.11 13.16 2.91
C ALA A 144 0.12 12.09 1.82
N HIS A 145 0.40 12.50 0.59
CA HIS A 145 0.47 11.62 -0.57
C HIS A 145 1.86 11.59 -1.16
N ILE A 146 2.35 10.38 -1.41
CA ILE A 146 3.62 10.11 -2.06
C ILE A 146 3.33 9.50 -3.43
N ALA A 147 4.01 9.97 -4.46
CA ALA A 147 4.09 9.29 -5.74
C ALA A 147 5.50 8.74 -5.92
N VAL A 148 5.63 7.50 -6.40
CA VAL A 148 6.96 6.89 -6.60
C VAL A 148 7.70 7.40 -7.83
N SER A 149 7.02 8.22 -8.66
CA SER A 149 7.57 8.82 -9.87
C SER A 149 6.71 10.00 -10.33
N PRO A 150 7.23 10.89 -11.21
CA PRO A 150 6.42 11.93 -11.86
C PRO A 150 5.22 11.37 -12.64
N SER A 151 5.33 10.16 -13.20
CA SER A 151 4.21 9.51 -13.90
C SER A 151 3.08 9.10 -12.94
N ALA A 152 3.43 8.60 -11.75
CA ALA A 152 2.43 8.28 -10.73
C ALA A 152 1.79 9.56 -10.18
N GLU A 153 2.56 10.62 -9.99
CA GLU A 153 2.06 11.94 -9.59
C GLU A 153 1.06 12.49 -10.61
N TRP A 154 1.41 12.43 -11.91
CA TRP A 154 0.54 12.88 -12.99
C TRP A 154 -0.84 12.20 -12.92
N LEU A 155 -0.88 10.90 -12.63
CA LEU A 155 -2.14 10.17 -12.53
C LEU A 155 -2.98 10.68 -11.35
N VAL A 156 -2.35 10.94 -10.20
CA VAL A 156 -3.05 11.50 -9.04
C VAL A 156 -3.59 12.88 -9.36
N LYS A 157 -2.75 13.77 -9.89
CA LYS A 157 -3.15 15.15 -10.25
C LYS A 157 -4.22 15.19 -11.34
N LYS A 158 -4.25 14.23 -12.27
CA LYS A 158 -5.30 14.11 -13.29
C LYS A 158 -6.70 13.94 -12.69
N TYR A 159 -6.85 13.15 -11.64
CA TYR A 159 -8.15 12.86 -11.02
C TYR A 159 -8.41 13.66 -9.74
N PHE A 160 -7.36 14.13 -9.07
CA PHE A 160 -7.40 14.86 -7.81
C PHE A 160 -6.44 16.05 -7.86
N PRO A 161 -6.73 17.08 -8.69
CA PRO A 161 -5.79 18.17 -8.96
C PRO A 161 -5.39 18.98 -7.73
N ALA A 162 -6.31 19.11 -6.76
CA ALA A 162 -6.09 19.81 -5.50
C ALA A 162 -5.28 19.01 -4.46
N THR A 163 -4.99 17.74 -4.70
CA THR A 163 -4.18 16.94 -3.78
C THR A 163 -2.71 17.31 -3.92
N GLU A 164 -2.08 17.76 -2.83
CA GLU A 164 -0.62 17.89 -2.77
C GLU A 164 0.04 16.51 -2.73
N VAL A 165 1.04 16.31 -3.59
CA VAL A 165 1.74 15.05 -3.76
C VAL A 165 3.24 15.32 -3.76
N THR A 166 4.00 14.51 -3.03
CA THR A 166 5.46 14.55 -3.04
C THR A 166 6.00 13.36 -3.82
N VAL A 167 6.89 13.60 -4.77
CA VAL A 167 7.56 12.52 -5.50
C VAL A 167 8.73 11.99 -4.66
N ILE A 168 8.64 10.72 -4.23
CA ILE A 168 9.71 10.01 -3.52
C ILE A 168 9.97 8.69 -4.24
N PRO A 169 11.09 8.55 -4.97
CA PRO A 169 11.42 7.31 -5.68
C PRO A 169 11.56 6.10 -4.76
N ASN A 170 11.35 4.92 -5.32
CA ASN A 170 11.61 3.67 -4.62
C ASN A 170 13.12 3.49 -4.34
N GLY A 171 13.45 2.96 -3.17
CA GLY A 171 14.80 2.53 -2.85
C GLY A 171 15.19 1.23 -3.57
N VAL A 172 16.50 1.05 -3.75
CA VAL A 172 17.11 -0.18 -4.29
C VAL A 172 18.23 -0.60 -3.35
N ASP A 173 18.36 -1.91 -3.11
CA ASP A 173 19.46 -2.50 -2.37
C ASP A 173 20.75 -2.43 -3.22
N VAL A 174 21.57 -1.43 -2.95
CA VAL A 174 22.79 -1.17 -3.74
C VAL A 174 23.88 -2.23 -3.52
N ASP A 175 23.87 -2.93 -2.38
CA ASP A 175 24.83 -3.99 -2.10
C ASP A 175 24.48 -5.25 -2.90
N ARG A 176 23.19 -5.60 -2.93
CA ARG A 176 22.68 -6.72 -3.74
C ARG A 176 22.88 -6.50 -5.24
N PHE A 177 22.65 -5.28 -5.73
CA PHE A 177 22.76 -4.95 -7.16
C PHE A 177 24.11 -4.31 -7.54
N ASN A 178 25.12 -4.42 -6.68
CA ASN A 178 26.47 -3.98 -7.00
C ASN A 178 27.05 -4.86 -8.12
N ARG A 179 27.54 -4.27 -9.22
CA ARG A 179 28.17 -5.03 -10.32
C ARG A 179 29.36 -5.88 -9.85
N ARG A 180 30.03 -5.49 -8.77
CA ARG A 180 31.21 -6.20 -8.25
C ARG A 180 30.88 -7.53 -7.54
N SER A 181 29.62 -7.75 -7.13
CA SER A 181 29.16 -9.00 -6.52
C SER A 181 28.64 -10.02 -7.53
N PHE A 182 28.53 -9.66 -8.81
CA PHE A 182 28.32 -10.60 -9.91
C PHE A 182 29.67 -11.15 -10.38
N GLN A 183 30.08 -12.30 -9.84
CA GLN A 183 31.09 -13.14 -10.50
C GLN A 183 30.36 -14.03 -11.54
N PRO A 184 30.79 -14.06 -12.81
CA PRO A 184 30.19 -14.89 -13.84
C PRO A 184 30.33 -16.39 -13.58
#